data_AF-A0A7J3GX45-F1
#
_entry.id   AF-A0A7J3GX45-F1
#
_cell.length_a   1.000
_cell.length_b   1.000
_cell.length_c   1.000
_cell.angle_alpha   90.00
_cell.angle_beta   90.00
_cell.angle_gamma   90.00
#
_symmetry.space_group_name_H-M   'P 1'
#
loop_
_entity.id
_entity.type
_entity.pdbx_description
1 polymer ?
#
loop_
_entity_poly.entity_id
_entity_poly.type
_entity_poly.pdbx_seq_one_letter_code
_entity_poly.pdbx_strand_id
1 'polypeptide(L)'
;MARLVGAYMSSHAPQIILQPKVSDEYVAQLAKVHAALMNIGERIRRKGVETLIVFGSDHMETFFLDNYPQLLLFTGESSSAHFGGREVSIRNDTELATHLLYSLLDQGFDVSFSQEMRLDHPFASPLYWVLKTAGDIRVIPFHVNSNVSPRVTPKRCYQLGQAVRRAIESYDGDQRVAVYGTGGLSHYPGTPLYGKVDVEADQLITRKIVEGKGSELANLTSKWLDETGNFELRTWIAALGAVGDVPGEILLYERAYHIGYCVAAVDGV
;
A
#
# COMPACT_ATOMS: atom_id res chain seq x y z
N MET A 1 5.24 21.66 -11.92
CA MET A 1 5.11 21.16 -10.55
C MET A 1 4.38 19.84 -10.61
N ALA A 2 4.93 18.82 -9.97
CA ALA A 2 4.31 17.51 -9.98
C ALA A 2 2.98 17.57 -9.24
N ARG A 3 2.06 16.67 -9.60
CA ARG A 3 0.72 16.63 -9.01
C ARG A 3 0.34 15.22 -8.63
N LEU A 4 -0.32 15.11 -7.48
CA LEU A 4 -0.97 13.88 -7.06
C LEU A 4 -2.28 13.72 -7.85
N VAL A 5 -2.48 12.60 -8.53
CA VAL A 5 -3.65 12.37 -9.41
C VAL A 5 -4.54 11.22 -8.96
N GLY A 6 -4.20 10.55 -7.85
CA GLY A 6 -5.00 9.47 -7.29
C GLY A 6 -4.32 8.73 -6.15
N ALA A 7 -5.12 8.01 -5.38
CA ALA A 7 -4.67 7.01 -4.42
C ALA A 7 -5.36 5.67 -4.70
N TYR A 8 -4.61 4.58 -4.55
CA TYR A 8 -5.12 3.23 -4.66
C TYR A 8 -4.82 2.46 -3.39
N MET A 9 -5.61 1.42 -3.11
CA MET A 9 -5.38 0.54 -1.98
C MET A 9 -5.75 -0.90 -2.32
N SER A 10 -4.99 -1.87 -1.82
CA SER A 10 -5.38 -3.27 -1.96
C SER A 10 -4.72 -4.20 -0.94
N SER A 11 -5.34 -5.36 -0.74
CA SER A 11 -4.69 -6.51 -0.11
C SER A 11 -3.41 -6.92 -0.84
N HIS A 12 -2.43 -7.47 -0.11
CA HIS A 12 -1.18 -8.01 -0.67
C HIS A 12 -0.90 -9.47 -0.31
N ALA A 13 -1.89 -10.19 0.23
CA ALA A 13 -1.65 -11.52 0.80
C ALA A 13 -0.87 -12.46 -0.17
N PRO A 14 0.02 -13.32 0.34
CA PRO A 14 0.86 -14.24 -0.44
C PRO A 14 0.10 -15.02 -1.52
N GLN A 15 -1.14 -15.41 -1.23
CA GLN A 15 -1.95 -16.24 -2.11
C GLN A 15 -2.36 -15.53 -3.42
N ILE A 16 -2.36 -14.19 -3.46
CA ILE A 16 -2.63 -13.41 -4.68
C ILE A 16 -1.59 -13.73 -5.75
N ILE A 17 -0.32 -13.87 -5.38
CA ILE A 17 0.76 -14.17 -6.32
C ILE A 17 1.04 -15.69 -6.45
N LEU A 18 0.90 -16.45 -5.36
CA LEU A 18 1.11 -17.90 -5.34
C LEU A 18 0.01 -18.70 -6.05
N GLN A 19 -1.24 -18.21 -6.02
CA GLN A 19 -2.40 -18.84 -6.65
C GLN A 19 -2.63 -20.30 -6.22
N PRO A 20 -2.73 -20.59 -4.90
CA PRO A 20 -2.96 -21.96 -4.44
C PRO A 20 -4.36 -22.45 -4.80
N LYS A 21 -4.46 -23.73 -5.19
CA LYS A 21 -5.72 -24.39 -5.56
C LYS A 21 -6.39 -25.01 -4.32
N VAL A 22 -6.88 -24.15 -3.42
CA VAL A 22 -7.55 -24.57 -2.17
C VAL A 22 -8.95 -25.15 -2.45
N SER A 23 -9.73 -24.45 -3.27
CA SER A 23 -11.06 -24.87 -3.76
C SER A 23 -11.39 -24.12 -5.05
N ASP A 24 -12.35 -24.60 -5.83
CA ASP A 24 -12.80 -23.91 -7.05
C ASP A 24 -13.36 -22.51 -6.74
N GLU A 25 -14.09 -22.37 -5.63
CA GLU A 25 -14.57 -21.08 -5.14
C GLU A 25 -13.42 -20.12 -4.84
N TYR A 26 -12.40 -20.56 -4.12
CA TYR A 26 -11.26 -19.72 -3.76
C TYR A 26 -10.42 -19.32 -4.98
N VAL A 27 -10.28 -20.22 -5.96
CA VAL A 27 -9.65 -19.90 -7.25
C VAL A 27 -10.45 -18.82 -7.98
N ALA A 28 -11.78 -18.90 -7.96
CA ALA A 28 -12.63 -17.87 -8.55
C ALA A 28 -12.53 -16.52 -7.81
N GLN A 29 -12.45 -16.53 -6.47
CA GLN A 29 -12.23 -15.32 -5.67
C GLN A 29 -10.89 -14.65 -6.02
N LEU A 30 -9.80 -15.43 -6.11
CA LEU A 30 -8.50 -14.90 -6.51
C LEU A 30 -8.52 -14.30 -7.91
N ALA A 31 -9.22 -14.92 -8.87
CA ALA A 31 -9.35 -14.36 -10.22
C ALA A 31 -10.01 -12.97 -10.21
N LYS A 32 -11.01 -12.75 -9.35
CA LYS A 32 -11.63 -11.42 -9.17
C LYS A 32 -10.65 -10.43 -8.54
N VAL A 33 -9.84 -10.85 -7.57
CA VAL A 33 -8.76 -10.03 -6.99
C VAL A 33 -7.76 -9.61 -8.06
N HIS A 34 -7.31 -10.54 -8.90
CA HIS A 34 -6.38 -10.24 -10.01
C HIS A 34 -6.99 -9.23 -10.99
N ALA A 35 -8.27 -9.41 -11.36
CA ALA A 35 -8.97 -8.49 -12.23
C ALA A 35 -9.07 -7.07 -11.62
N ALA A 36 -9.36 -6.96 -10.32
CA ALA A 36 -9.41 -5.68 -9.62
C ALA A 36 -8.03 -5.00 -9.51
N LEU A 37 -6.96 -5.76 -9.28
CA LEU A 37 -5.59 -5.23 -9.31
C LEU A 37 -5.19 -4.76 -10.71
N MET A 38 -5.56 -5.49 -11.76
CA MET A 38 -5.37 -5.05 -13.13
C MET A 38 -6.23 -3.81 -13.45
N ASN A 39 -7.41 -3.65 -12.85
CA ASN A 39 -8.19 -2.42 -12.98
C ASN A 39 -7.45 -1.20 -12.40
N ILE A 40 -6.74 -1.33 -11.27
CA ILE A 40 -5.85 -0.27 -10.76
C ILE A 40 -4.80 0.10 -11.82
N GLY A 41 -4.13 -0.89 -12.42
CA GLY A 41 -3.16 -0.65 -13.49
C GLY A 41 -3.77 0.09 -14.69
N GLU A 42 -4.96 -0.31 -15.15
CA GLU A 42 -5.67 0.41 -16.21
C GLU A 42 -6.00 1.87 -15.84
N ARG A 43 -6.37 2.13 -14.57
CA ARG A 43 -6.62 3.49 -14.06
C ARG A 43 -5.34 4.33 -14.05
N ILE A 44 -4.24 3.77 -13.57
CA ILE A 44 -2.89 4.37 -13.59
C ILE A 44 -2.53 4.77 -15.02
N ARG A 45 -2.64 3.83 -15.97
CA ARG A 45 -2.35 4.06 -17.39
C ARG A 45 -3.22 5.15 -17.99
N ARG A 46 -4.53 5.11 -17.75
CA ARG A 46 -5.51 6.08 -18.28
C ARG A 46 -5.31 7.49 -17.72
N LYS A 47 -4.91 7.61 -16.45
CA LYS A 47 -4.55 8.90 -15.83
C LYS A 47 -3.15 9.39 -16.25
N GLY A 48 -2.40 8.58 -17.00
CA GLY A 48 -1.04 8.89 -17.43
C GLY A 48 -0.09 9.07 -16.25
N VAL A 49 -0.28 8.32 -15.16
CA VAL A 49 0.64 8.33 -14.02
C VAL A 49 2.03 7.93 -14.50
N GLU A 50 3.04 8.69 -14.09
CA GLU A 50 4.45 8.45 -14.43
C GLU A 50 5.20 7.79 -13.27
N THR A 51 4.83 8.14 -12.03
CA THR A 51 5.42 7.55 -10.81
C THR A 51 4.35 7.12 -9.82
N LEU A 52 4.48 5.88 -9.32
CA LEU A 52 3.63 5.30 -8.28
C LEU A 52 4.41 5.14 -6.97
N ILE A 53 4.05 5.87 -5.92
CA ILE A 53 4.63 5.67 -4.58
C ILE A 53 3.87 4.55 -3.89
N VAL A 54 4.55 3.50 -3.46
CA VAL A 54 3.92 2.30 -2.89
C VAL A 54 4.26 2.19 -1.41
N PHE A 55 3.26 2.39 -0.54
CA PHE A 55 3.36 2.14 0.89
C PHE A 55 3.12 0.65 1.16
N GLY A 56 4.13 -0.04 1.67
CA GLY A 56 4.06 -1.44 2.11
C GLY A 56 4.76 -1.64 3.46
N SER A 57 4.57 -2.78 4.10
CA SER A 57 5.28 -3.14 5.33
C SER A 57 5.94 -4.48 5.13
N ASP A 58 7.26 -4.54 5.28
CA ASP A 58 8.05 -5.78 5.19
C ASP A 58 7.61 -6.81 6.24
N HIS A 59 7.62 -8.09 5.89
CA HIS A 59 7.19 -9.18 6.78
C HIS A 59 8.36 -9.92 7.43
N MET A 60 9.43 -9.20 7.78
CA MET A 60 10.69 -9.75 8.27
C MET A 60 11.42 -10.62 7.25
N GLU A 61 11.40 -10.19 5.99
CA GLU A 61 12.11 -10.84 4.88
C GLU A 61 13.35 -10.05 4.46
N THR A 62 13.29 -8.72 4.66
CA THR A 62 14.37 -7.77 4.38
C THR A 62 14.91 -7.14 5.65
N PHE A 63 14.04 -6.79 6.61
CA PHE A 63 14.44 -6.20 7.89
C PHE A 63 14.18 -7.16 9.04
N PHE A 64 15.15 -7.31 9.94
CA PHE A 64 15.04 -8.19 11.11
C PHE A 64 15.11 -7.40 12.42
N LEU A 65 15.02 -8.10 13.55
CA LEU A 65 14.94 -7.47 14.88
C LEU A 65 16.25 -6.80 15.33
N ASP A 66 17.35 -7.03 14.63
CA ASP A 66 18.61 -6.31 14.81
C ASP A 66 18.53 -4.88 14.28
N ASN A 67 17.76 -4.64 13.22
CA ASN A 67 17.44 -3.29 12.74
C ASN A 67 16.14 -3.27 11.91
N TYR A 68 15.04 -2.86 12.55
CA TYR A 68 13.72 -2.75 11.91
C TYR A 68 13.28 -1.28 11.81
N PRO A 69 13.37 -0.64 10.62
CA PRO A 69 13.04 0.77 10.48
C PRO A 69 11.54 1.01 10.64
N GLN A 70 11.16 2.13 11.27
CA GLN A 70 9.75 2.53 11.36
C GLN A 70 9.22 3.04 10.01
N LEU A 71 10.04 3.80 9.31
CA LEU A 71 9.78 4.38 8.00
C LEU A 71 11.07 4.25 7.18
N LEU A 72 10.99 3.69 5.98
CA LEU A 72 12.12 3.65 5.05
C LEU A 72 11.67 3.96 3.63
N LEU A 73 12.35 4.91 2.99
CA LEU A 73 12.14 5.28 1.59
C LEU A 73 13.24 4.70 0.69
N PHE A 74 12.87 3.97 -0.36
CA PHE A 74 13.86 3.49 -1.33
C PHE A 74 14.27 4.60 -2.30
N THR A 75 15.58 4.82 -2.46
CA THR A 75 16.15 5.89 -3.29
C THR A 75 17.17 5.40 -4.33
N GLY A 76 17.24 4.08 -4.57
CA GLY A 76 18.07 3.50 -5.63
C GLY A 76 17.41 3.53 -7.01
N GLU A 77 18.18 3.36 -8.08
CA GLU A 77 17.67 3.42 -9.47
C GLU A 77 16.77 2.25 -9.86
N SER A 78 17.07 1.06 -9.34
CA SER A 78 16.30 -0.16 -9.60
C SER A 78 16.13 -0.97 -8.32
N SER A 79 15.01 -1.68 -8.24
CA SER A 79 14.72 -2.61 -7.15
C SER A 79 14.04 -3.85 -7.74
N SER A 80 13.99 -4.93 -6.97
CA SER A 80 13.13 -6.07 -7.32
C SER A 80 12.37 -6.54 -6.10
N ALA A 81 11.13 -6.95 -6.34
CA ALA A 81 10.31 -7.60 -5.35
C ALA A 81 10.20 -9.10 -5.69
N HIS A 82 10.59 -9.96 -4.75
CA HIS A 82 10.64 -11.40 -4.97
C HIS A 82 9.76 -12.14 -3.98
N PHE A 83 8.86 -12.99 -4.49
CA PHE A 83 8.11 -13.90 -3.63
C PHE A 83 7.57 -15.10 -4.42
N GLY A 84 7.60 -16.29 -3.82
CA GLY A 84 6.98 -17.48 -4.40
C GLY A 84 7.55 -17.90 -5.76
N GLY A 85 8.84 -17.67 -6.00
CA GLY A 85 9.51 -17.94 -7.27
C GLY A 85 9.17 -16.95 -8.38
N ARG A 86 8.49 -15.84 -8.06
CA ARG A 86 8.21 -14.75 -9.00
C ARG A 86 9.01 -13.52 -8.61
N GLU A 87 9.59 -12.88 -9.60
CA GLU A 87 10.27 -11.59 -9.47
C GLU A 87 9.49 -10.51 -10.21
N VAL A 88 9.36 -9.35 -9.59
CA VAL A 88 8.87 -8.11 -10.18
C VAL A 88 10.03 -7.14 -10.22
N SER A 89 10.60 -6.92 -11.41
CA SER A 89 11.64 -5.91 -11.62
C SER A 89 11.00 -4.52 -11.64
N ILE A 90 11.61 -3.57 -10.92
CA ILE A 90 11.06 -2.24 -10.71
C ILE A 90 12.11 -1.20 -11.13
N ARG A 91 11.69 -0.27 -12.00
CA ARG A 91 12.43 0.96 -12.28
C ARG A 91 11.94 2.02 -11.30
N ASN A 92 12.84 2.58 -10.50
CA ASN A 92 12.44 3.59 -9.53
C ASN A 92 12.64 5.00 -10.06
N ASP A 93 11.95 5.95 -9.44
CA ASP A 93 12.13 7.38 -9.71
C ASP A 93 13.09 8.00 -8.69
N THR A 94 14.40 7.80 -8.91
CA THR A 94 15.47 8.25 -7.99
C THR A 94 15.39 9.74 -7.66
N GLU A 95 15.08 10.58 -8.65
CA GLU A 95 15.05 12.03 -8.47
C GLU A 95 13.90 12.44 -7.54
N LEU A 96 12.68 11.97 -7.80
CA LEU A 96 11.54 12.24 -6.92
C LEU A 96 11.71 11.56 -5.55
N ALA A 97 12.25 10.34 -5.47
CA ALA A 97 12.52 9.66 -4.21
C ALA A 97 13.53 10.44 -3.35
N THR A 98 14.56 11.01 -3.97
CA THR A 98 15.55 11.85 -3.29
C THR A 98 14.91 13.15 -2.80
N HIS A 99 14.09 13.80 -3.62
CA HIS A 99 13.33 14.98 -3.21
C HIS A 99 12.39 14.70 -2.03
N LEU A 100 11.66 13.57 -2.09
CA LEU A 100 10.80 13.09 -1.00
C LEU A 100 11.60 12.90 0.28
N LEU A 101 12.78 12.28 0.23
CA LEU A 101 13.63 12.05 1.40
C LEU A 101 13.97 13.36 2.11
N TYR A 102 14.51 14.34 1.39
CA TYR A 102 14.86 15.65 1.97
C TYR A 102 13.63 16.40 2.49
N SER A 103 12.56 16.44 1.69
CA SER A 103 11.33 17.12 2.08
C SER A 103 10.69 16.50 3.33
N LEU A 104 10.73 15.18 3.50
CA LEU A 104 10.19 14.51 4.68
C LEU A 104 11.01 14.83 5.94
N LEU A 105 12.34 14.91 5.83
CA LEU A 105 13.21 15.34 6.92
C LEU A 105 12.90 16.78 7.35
N ASP A 106 12.75 17.70 6.39
CA ASP A 106 12.38 19.11 6.67
C ASP A 106 10.99 19.23 7.31
N GLN A 107 10.09 18.28 7.02
CA GLN A 107 8.76 18.19 7.60
C GLN A 107 8.73 17.45 8.96
N GLY A 108 9.89 17.09 9.52
CA GLY A 108 10.02 16.46 10.83
C GLY A 108 9.67 14.97 10.86
N PHE A 109 9.93 14.24 9.77
CA PHE A 109 9.89 12.78 9.75
C PHE A 109 11.29 12.19 9.77
N ASP A 110 11.56 11.31 10.73
CA ASP A 110 12.77 10.50 10.79
C ASP A 110 12.63 9.29 9.83
N VAL A 111 12.86 9.53 8.54
CA VAL A 111 12.78 8.51 7.48
C VAL A 111 14.19 7.97 7.21
N SER A 112 14.38 6.66 7.30
CA SER A 112 15.61 6.04 6.80
C SER A 112 15.53 5.85 5.29
N PHE A 113 16.67 5.62 4.64
CA PHE A 113 16.70 5.32 3.22
C PHE A 113 17.58 4.11 2.93
N SER A 114 17.34 3.48 1.79
CA SER A 114 18.25 2.51 1.22
C SER A 114 18.22 2.63 -0.31
N GLN A 115 19.37 2.36 -0.92
CA GLN A 115 19.52 2.25 -2.37
C GLN A 115 19.68 0.79 -2.82
N GLU A 116 19.78 -0.13 -1.86
CA GLU A 116 19.98 -1.55 -2.07
C GLU A 116 19.10 -2.33 -1.10
N MET A 117 18.00 -2.87 -1.61
CA MET A 117 17.20 -3.86 -0.89
C MET A 117 16.47 -4.76 -1.86
N ARG A 118 16.22 -5.98 -1.41
CA ARG A 118 15.21 -6.83 -2.02
C ARG A 118 13.88 -6.53 -1.33
N LEU A 119 12.81 -6.36 -2.10
CA LEU A 119 11.47 -6.18 -1.55
C LEU A 119 10.78 -7.55 -1.47
N ASP A 120 9.88 -7.71 -0.52
CA ASP A 120 9.14 -8.94 -0.29
C ASP A 120 7.70 -8.87 -0.85
N HIS A 121 6.84 -9.78 -0.41
CA HIS A 121 5.50 -9.97 -0.96
C HIS A 121 4.51 -8.77 -0.85
N PRO A 122 4.59 -7.85 0.12
CA PRO A 122 3.78 -6.63 0.20
C PRO A 122 3.89 -5.75 -1.02
N PHE A 123 5.06 -5.79 -1.67
CA PHE A 123 5.33 -5.10 -2.92
C PHE A 123 5.11 -6.06 -4.10
N ALA A 124 5.70 -7.26 -4.06
CA ALA A 124 5.67 -8.19 -5.19
C ALA A 124 4.24 -8.62 -5.56
N SER A 125 3.41 -8.94 -4.56
CA SER A 125 2.10 -9.54 -4.76
C SER A 125 1.11 -8.63 -5.53
N PRO A 126 0.87 -7.38 -5.09
CA PRO A 126 0.03 -6.45 -5.86
C PRO A 126 0.71 -5.97 -7.15
N LEU A 127 2.00 -5.61 -7.12
CA LEU A 127 2.68 -5.05 -8.30
C LEU A 127 2.78 -6.04 -9.46
N TYR A 128 2.89 -7.34 -9.17
CA TYR A 128 2.87 -8.39 -10.19
C TYR A 128 1.63 -8.33 -11.10
N TRP A 129 0.49 -7.88 -10.58
CA TRP A 129 -0.76 -7.75 -11.33
C TRP A 129 -0.99 -6.33 -11.84
N VAL A 130 -0.76 -5.32 -11.01
CA VAL A 130 -0.93 -3.90 -11.39
C VAL A 130 -0.05 -3.54 -12.59
N LEU A 131 1.22 -3.95 -12.59
CA LEU A 131 2.17 -3.59 -13.65
C LEU A 131 1.90 -4.28 -15.00
N LYS A 132 1.04 -5.31 -15.05
CA LYS A 132 0.62 -5.92 -16.31
C LYS A 132 -0.21 -4.99 -17.20
N THR A 133 -0.84 -3.97 -16.60
CA THR A 133 -1.79 -3.08 -17.29
C THR A 133 -1.52 -1.60 -17.05
N ALA A 134 -0.65 -1.26 -16.09
CA ALA A 134 -0.20 0.10 -15.79
C ALA A 134 0.60 0.78 -16.91
N GLY A 135 1.25 -0.02 -17.77
CA GLY A 135 2.23 0.49 -18.73
C GLY A 135 3.61 0.67 -18.11
N ASP A 136 4.46 1.47 -18.76
CA ASP A 136 5.83 1.72 -18.32
C ASP A 136 5.87 2.90 -17.35
N ILE A 137 5.70 2.61 -16.06
CA ILE A 137 5.75 3.60 -14.97
C ILE A 137 6.95 3.37 -14.06
N ARG A 138 7.37 4.41 -13.35
CA ARG A 138 8.32 4.30 -12.24
C ARG A 138 7.57 3.98 -10.94
N VAL A 139 8.27 3.36 -9.99
CA VAL A 139 7.72 3.05 -8.67
C VAL A 139 8.67 3.53 -7.58
N ILE A 140 8.15 4.07 -6.48
CA ILE A 140 8.96 4.40 -5.29
C ILE A 140 8.46 3.53 -4.12
N PRO A 141 9.20 2.46 -3.76
CA PRO A 141 8.91 1.68 -2.57
C PRO A 141 9.08 2.50 -1.29
N PHE A 142 8.07 2.47 -0.43
CA PHE A 142 8.08 3.13 0.87
C PHE A 142 7.61 2.13 1.94
N HIS A 143 8.56 1.66 2.76
CA HIS A 143 8.27 0.86 3.93
C HIS A 143 7.64 1.70 5.06
N VAL A 144 6.51 1.25 5.59
CA VAL A 144 5.87 1.77 6.80
C VAL A 144 5.66 0.61 7.74
N ASN A 145 6.31 0.61 8.91
CA ASN A 145 6.19 -0.48 9.87
C ASN A 145 4.76 -0.62 10.40
N SER A 146 4.01 -1.55 9.82
CA SER A 146 2.72 -1.99 10.30
C SER A 146 2.74 -3.42 10.85
N ASN A 147 3.85 -4.15 10.71
CA ASN A 147 3.93 -5.55 11.05
C ASN A 147 4.53 -5.78 12.46
N VAL A 148 5.68 -5.17 12.76
CA VAL A 148 6.46 -5.44 13.98
C VAL A 148 6.21 -4.38 15.05
N SER A 149 5.85 -4.80 16.27
CA SER A 149 5.64 -3.85 17.37
C SER A 149 6.97 -3.30 17.92
N PRO A 150 7.05 -1.99 18.25
CA PRO A 150 6.01 -0.97 18.14
C PRO A 150 5.80 -0.52 16.68
N ARG A 151 4.54 -0.38 16.26
CA ARG A 151 4.14 0.02 14.91
C ARG A 151 3.93 1.52 14.83
N VAL A 152 4.05 2.09 13.62
CA VAL A 152 3.69 3.49 13.35
C VAL A 152 2.20 3.70 13.69
N THR A 153 1.86 4.80 14.37
CA THR A 153 0.45 5.04 14.74
C THR A 153 -0.40 5.40 13.51
N PRO A 154 -1.70 5.06 13.49
CA PRO A 154 -2.60 5.45 12.39
C PRO A 154 -2.58 6.96 12.10
N LYS A 155 -2.60 7.79 13.15
CA LYS A 155 -2.45 9.24 13.04
C LYS A 155 -1.15 9.65 12.35
N ARG A 156 -0.02 9.02 12.69
CA ARG A 156 1.28 9.31 12.07
C ARG A 156 1.34 8.86 10.61
N CYS A 157 0.69 7.74 10.26
CA CYS A 157 0.54 7.32 8.86
C CYS A 157 -0.24 8.35 8.04
N TYR A 158 -1.35 8.89 8.56
CA TYR A 158 -2.10 9.93 7.85
C TYR A 158 -1.28 11.21 7.65
N GLN A 159 -0.55 11.63 8.69
CA GLN A 159 0.39 12.76 8.62
C GLN A 159 1.51 12.52 7.59
N LEU A 160 2.01 11.27 7.48
CA LEU A 160 2.99 10.90 6.47
C LEU A 160 2.43 11.10 5.07
N GLY A 161 1.20 10.65 4.82
CA GLY A 161 0.49 10.90 3.56
C GLY A 161 0.42 12.38 3.21
N GLN A 162 0.01 13.22 4.17
CA GLN A 162 -0.03 14.66 3.99
C GLN A 162 1.35 15.26 3.67
N ALA A 163 2.40 14.73 4.29
CA ALA A 163 3.78 15.18 4.06
C ALA A 163 4.30 14.77 2.67
N VAL A 164 3.97 13.55 2.23
CA VAL A 164 4.25 13.06 0.88
C VAL A 164 3.53 13.92 -0.16
N ARG A 165 2.25 14.29 0.07
CA ARG A 165 1.53 15.20 -0.83
C ARG A 165 2.26 16.54 -0.99
N ARG A 166 2.63 17.19 0.12
CA ARG A 166 3.37 18.47 0.08
C ARG A 166 4.70 18.35 -0.65
N ALA A 167 5.41 17.24 -0.45
CA ALA A 167 6.67 16.97 -1.13
C ALA A 167 6.49 16.76 -2.64
N ILE A 168 5.43 16.06 -3.08
CA ILE A 168 5.08 15.93 -4.51
C ILE A 168 4.78 17.32 -5.09
N GLU A 169 3.93 18.11 -4.43
CA GLU A 169 3.51 19.43 -4.92
C GLU A 169 4.66 20.45 -4.97
N SER A 170 5.69 20.27 -4.15
CA SER A 170 6.90 21.12 -4.14
C SER A 170 8.01 20.61 -5.07
N TYR A 171 7.81 19.50 -5.79
CA TYR A 171 8.78 19.00 -6.75
C TYR A 171 8.68 19.75 -8.08
N ASP A 172 9.82 20.22 -8.59
CA ASP A 172 9.89 21.05 -9.80
C ASP A 172 9.52 20.30 -11.09
N GLY A 173 9.72 18.97 -11.12
CA GLY A 173 9.39 18.16 -12.29
C GLY A 173 7.89 18.16 -12.60
N ASP A 174 7.52 18.13 -13.88
CA ASP A 174 6.13 18.11 -14.33
C ASP A 174 5.65 16.66 -14.55
N GLN A 175 5.46 15.93 -13.46
CA GLN A 175 5.02 14.54 -13.51
C GLN A 175 3.71 14.29 -12.77
N ARG A 176 2.92 13.33 -13.27
CA ARG A 176 1.70 12.85 -12.60
C ARG A 176 2.05 11.69 -11.66
N VAL A 177 1.82 11.90 -10.36
CA VAL A 177 2.16 10.93 -9.30
C VAL A 177 0.88 10.34 -8.73
N ALA A 178 0.89 9.04 -8.43
CA ALA A 178 -0.15 8.40 -7.62
C ALA A 178 0.47 7.71 -6.40
N VAL A 179 -0.33 7.47 -5.37
CA VAL A 179 0.07 6.69 -4.18
C VAL A 179 -0.70 5.38 -4.10
N TYR A 180 -0.10 4.35 -3.50
CA TYR A 180 -0.69 3.03 -3.37
C TYR A 180 -0.40 2.43 -2.00
N GLY A 181 -1.43 2.18 -1.19
CA GLY A 181 -1.29 1.48 0.09
C GLY A 181 -1.57 -0.03 -0.05
N THR A 182 -0.63 -0.89 0.34
CA THR A 182 -0.80 -2.34 0.24
C THR A 182 -0.98 -3.00 1.60
N GLY A 183 -1.78 -4.06 1.66
CA GLY A 183 -2.07 -4.86 2.87
C GLY A 183 -3.54 -4.88 3.23
N GLY A 184 -3.88 -5.55 4.32
CA GLY A 184 -5.26 -5.64 4.81
C GLY A 184 -6.23 -6.42 3.89
N LEU A 185 -7.53 -6.44 4.16
CA LEU A 185 -8.16 -5.94 5.39
C LEU A 185 -8.06 -7.00 6.49
N SER A 186 -9.15 -7.31 7.21
CA SER A 186 -9.07 -8.17 8.40
C SER A 186 -8.49 -9.55 8.09
N HIS A 187 -7.38 -9.87 8.75
CA HIS A 187 -6.76 -11.19 8.78
C HIS A 187 -5.79 -11.31 9.96
N TYR A 188 -5.43 -12.55 10.32
CA TYR A 188 -4.70 -12.83 11.57
C TYR A 188 -3.57 -13.85 11.37
N PRO A 189 -2.63 -13.60 10.45
CA PRO A 189 -1.59 -14.55 10.08
C PRO A 189 -0.71 -14.88 11.29
N GLY A 190 -0.38 -16.16 11.46
CA GLY A 190 0.47 -16.61 12.56
C GLY A 190 -0.17 -16.54 13.96
N THR A 191 -1.48 -16.28 14.07
CA THR A 191 -2.19 -16.22 15.36
C THR A 191 -3.26 -17.32 15.50
N PRO A 192 -3.76 -17.60 16.72
CA PRO A 192 -4.93 -18.47 16.92
C PRO A 192 -6.24 -17.98 16.29
N LEU A 193 -6.30 -16.74 15.80
CA LEU A 193 -7.47 -16.17 15.13
C LEU A 193 -7.41 -16.33 13.61
N TYR A 194 -6.39 -17.02 13.05
CA TYR A 194 -6.32 -17.25 11.62
C TYR A 194 -7.60 -17.91 11.08
N GLY A 195 -8.19 -17.34 10.03
CA GLY A 195 -9.51 -17.73 9.51
C GLY A 195 -10.70 -16.94 10.05
N LYS A 196 -10.52 -16.14 11.12
CA LYS A 196 -11.61 -15.34 11.72
C LYS A 196 -11.72 -13.94 11.10
N VAL A 197 -12.04 -13.87 9.81
CA VAL A 197 -12.25 -12.58 9.10
C VAL A 197 -13.30 -11.73 9.82
N ASP A 198 -12.95 -10.48 10.14
CA ASP A 198 -13.82 -9.50 10.80
C ASP A 198 -14.51 -8.62 9.76
N VAL A 199 -15.62 -9.15 9.23
CA VAL A 199 -16.39 -8.48 8.17
C VAL A 199 -16.99 -7.15 8.65
N GLU A 200 -17.32 -7.02 9.94
CA GLU A 200 -17.90 -5.78 10.47
C GLU A 200 -16.86 -4.65 10.48
N ALA A 201 -15.62 -4.95 10.90
CA ALA A 201 -14.51 -4.03 10.83
C ALA A 201 -14.18 -3.64 9.37
N ASP A 202 -14.15 -4.61 8.46
CA ASP A 202 -13.91 -4.35 7.03
C ASP A 202 -14.99 -3.44 6.42
N GLN A 203 -16.26 -3.69 6.76
CA GLN A 203 -17.38 -2.87 6.32
C GLN A 203 -17.33 -1.45 6.88
N LEU A 204 -16.87 -1.27 8.12
CA LEU A 204 -16.61 0.07 8.67
C LEU A 204 -15.57 0.80 7.82
N ILE A 205 -14.43 0.15 7.55
CA ILE A 205 -13.32 0.73 6.80
C ILE A 205 -13.76 1.11 5.38
N THR A 206 -14.38 0.19 4.66
CA THR A 206 -14.84 0.41 3.28
C THR A 206 -15.89 1.52 3.20
N ARG A 207 -16.84 1.60 4.15
CA ARG A 207 -17.79 2.73 4.22
C ARG A 207 -17.08 4.06 4.40
N LYS A 208 -16.08 4.15 5.29
CA LYS A 208 -15.32 5.40 5.50
C LYS A 208 -14.56 5.83 4.25
N ILE A 209 -14.04 4.90 3.46
CA ILE A 209 -13.40 5.19 2.18
C ILE A 209 -14.42 5.76 1.19
N VAL A 210 -15.58 5.11 1.02
CA VAL A 210 -16.64 5.57 0.10
C VAL A 210 -17.19 6.94 0.51
N GLU A 211 -17.37 7.19 1.80
CA GLU A 211 -17.86 8.46 2.33
C GLU A 211 -16.80 9.58 2.30
N GLY A 212 -15.56 9.29 1.91
CA GLY A 212 -14.48 10.27 1.91
C GLY A 212 -14.04 10.70 3.30
N LYS A 213 -14.09 9.79 4.28
CA LYS A 213 -13.75 10.02 5.69
C LYS A 213 -12.41 9.36 6.05
N GLY A 214 -11.39 9.58 5.21
CA GLY A 214 -10.06 9.02 5.42
C GLY A 214 -9.41 9.51 6.72
N SER A 215 -9.65 10.77 7.11
CA SER A 215 -9.17 11.35 8.36
C SER A 215 -9.76 10.66 9.60
N GLU A 216 -10.98 10.14 9.53
CA GLU A 216 -11.59 9.39 10.64
C GLU A 216 -10.89 8.04 10.85
N LEU A 217 -10.40 7.40 9.79
CA LEU A 217 -9.60 6.17 9.91
C LEU A 217 -8.27 6.41 10.64
N ALA A 218 -7.73 7.63 10.56
CA ALA A 218 -6.52 8.02 11.30
C ALA A 218 -6.75 8.11 12.82
N ASN A 219 -8.00 8.19 13.28
CA ASN A 219 -8.36 8.21 14.70
C ASN A 219 -8.55 6.80 15.30
N LEU A 220 -8.48 5.75 14.48
CA LEU A 220 -8.48 4.37 14.97
C LEU A 220 -7.25 4.13 15.86
N THR A 221 -7.44 3.34 16.92
CA THR A 221 -6.34 3.02 17.84
C THR A 221 -5.53 1.85 17.32
N SER A 222 -4.25 1.79 17.69
CA SER A 222 -3.42 0.61 17.36
C SER A 222 -4.02 -0.68 17.94
N LYS A 223 -4.62 -0.59 19.14
CA LYS A 223 -5.34 -1.69 19.77
C LYS A 223 -6.51 -2.19 18.92
N TRP A 224 -7.36 -1.29 18.42
CA TRP A 224 -8.49 -1.65 17.56
C TRP A 224 -8.03 -2.34 16.27
N LEU A 225 -6.94 -1.84 15.65
CA LEU A 225 -6.38 -2.47 14.46
C LEU A 225 -5.84 -3.88 14.75
N ASP A 226 -5.20 -4.08 15.89
CA ASP A 226 -4.68 -5.40 16.28
C ASP A 226 -5.82 -6.37 16.62
N GLU A 227 -6.86 -5.92 17.34
CA GLU A 227 -8.02 -6.73 17.72
C GLU A 227 -8.90 -7.15 16.54
N THR A 228 -8.94 -6.34 15.47
CA THR A 228 -9.73 -6.59 14.26
C THR A 228 -8.92 -7.15 13.09
N GLY A 229 -7.63 -7.47 13.29
CA GLY A 229 -6.78 -8.03 12.25
C GLY A 229 -6.46 -7.05 11.11
N ASN A 230 -6.56 -5.75 11.37
CA ASN A 230 -6.39 -4.66 10.39
C ASN A 230 -5.09 -3.88 10.61
N PHE A 231 -4.04 -4.51 11.15
CA PHE A 231 -2.78 -3.82 11.48
C PHE A 231 -2.13 -3.17 10.25
N GLU A 232 -2.26 -3.77 9.07
CA GLU A 232 -1.75 -3.25 7.79
C GLU A 232 -2.57 -2.09 7.20
N LEU A 233 -3.75 -1.76 7.75
CA LEU A 233 -4.55 -0.60 7.31
C LEU A 233 -3.75 0.72 7.42
N ARG A 234 -2.68 0.73 8.21
CA ARG A 234 -1.72 1.84 8.32
C ARG A 234 -1.18 2.33 6.96
N THR A 235 -0.89 1.44 6.02
CA THR A 235 -0.41 1.82 4.68
C THR A 235 -1.52 2.48 3.85
N TRP A 236 -2.77 2.03 4.02
CA TRP A 236 -3.95 2.64 3.39
C TRP A 236 -4.20 4.02 3.97
N ILE A 237 -4.05 4.19 5.28
CA ILE A 237 -4.19 5.47 5.96
C ILE A 237 -3.12 6.47 5.48
N ALA A 238 -1.91 6.01 5.15
CA ALA A 238 -0.90 6.85 4.51
C ALA A 238 -1.32 7.28 3.09
N ALA A 239 -1.85 6.37 2.27
CA ALA A 239 -2.38 6.72 0.94
C ALA A 239 -3.56 7.70 1.04
N LEU A 240 -4.49 7.48 1.96
CA LEU A 240 -5.62 8.36 2.23
C LEU A 240 -5.18 9.73 2.77
N GLY A 241 -4.13 9.77 3.59
CA GLY A 241 -3.54 11.03 4.07
C GLY A 241 -3.00 11.93 2.95
N ALA A 242 -2.56 11.33 1.84
CA ALA A 242 -2.08 12.10 0.69
C ALA A 242 -3.23 12.78 -0.08
N VAL A 243 -4.39 12.12 -0.18
CA VAL A 243 -5.54 12.65 -0.93
C VAL A 243 -6.51 13.47 -0.07
N GLY A 244 -6.57 13.20 1.23
CA GLY A 244 -7.49 13.85 2.16
C GLY A 244 -8.86 13.20 2.21
N ASP A 245 -9.86 13.95 2.68
CA ASP A 245 -11.25 13.50 2.82
C ASP A 245 -12.01 13.58 1.50
N VAL A 246 -11.61 12.71 0.57
CA VAL A 246 -12.16 12.60 -0.79
C VAL A 246 -12.89 11.26 -0.93
N PRO A 247 -14.15 11.24 -1.41
CA PRO A 247 -14.89 10.00 -1.67
C PRO A 247 -14.14 9.03 -2.58
N GLY A 248 -14.04 7.77 -2.15
CA GLY A 248 -13.45 6.68 -2.90
C GLY A 248 -14.48 5.70 -3.46
N GLU A 249 -13.96 4.67 -4.12
CA GLU A 249 -14.70 3.56 -4.72
C GLU A 249 -14.11 2.23 -4.22
N ILE A 250 -14.97 1.28 -3.85
CA ILE A 250 -14.56 -0.11 -3.59
C ILE A 250 -14.69 -0.89 -4.89
N LEU A 251 -13.55 -1.25 -5.49
CA LEU A 251 -13.49 -2.04 -6.73
C LEU A 251 -13.78 -3.51 -6.48
N LEU A 252 -13.45 -3.99 -5.28
CA LEU A 252 -13.67 -5.36 -4.86
C LEU A 252 -13.73 -5.45 -3.33
N TYR A 253 -14.66 -6.25 -2.81
CA TYR A 253 -14.56 -6.85 -1.50
C TYR A 253 -14.93 -8.34 -1.60
N GLU A 254 -14.04 -9.23 -1.21
CA GLU A 254 -14.22 -10.69 -1.23
C GLU A 254 -13.82 -11.26 0.12
N ARG A 255 -14.81 -11.79 0.85
CA ARG A 255 -14.55 -12.53 2.09
C ARG A 255 -14.06 -13.93 1.72
N ALA A 256 -12.75 -14.12 1.74
CA ALA A 256 -12.13 -15.44 1.61
C ALA A 256 -12.11 -16.16 2.98
N TYR A 257 -11.65 -17.41 2.99
CA TYR A 257 -11.61 -18.21 4.21
C TYR A 257 -10.64 -17.66 5.28
N HIS A 258 -9.62 -16.89 4.88
CA HIS A 258 -8.57 -16.38 5.78
C HIS A 258 -8.39 -14.86 5.82
N ILE A 259 -9.03 -14.13 4.90
CA ILE A 259 -8.85 -12.67 4.75
C ILE A 259 -10.07 -12.02 4.10
N GLY A 260 -10.34 -10.76 4.47
CA GLY A 260 -11.18 -9.85 3.69
C GLY A 260 -10.37 -9.20 2.57
N TYR A 261 -10.38 -9.80 1.37
CA TYR A 261 -9.73 -9.20 0.21
C TYR A 261 -10.45 -7.91 -0.18
N CYS A 262 -9.72 -6.81 -0.32
CA CYS A 262 -10.30 -5.55 -0.72
C CYS A 262 -9.40 -4.82 -1.70
N VAL A 263 -10.02 -4.12 -2.66
CA VAL A 263 -9.36 -3.22 -3.60
C VAL A 263 -10.17 -1.94 -3.69
N ALA A 264 -9.53 -0.80 -3.55
CA ALA A 264 -10.17 0.51 -3.53
C ALA A 264 -9.37 1.56 -4.31
N ALA A 265 -10.06 2.60 -4.75
CA ALA A 265 -9.48 3.72 -5.49
C ALA A 265 -10.08 5.05 -5.04
N VAL A 266 -9.27 6.11 -5.06
CA VAL A 266 -9.68 7.50 -4.89
C VAL A 266 -9.12 8.27 -6.07
N ASP A 267 -9.99 8.59 -7.03
CA ASP A 267 -9.60 9.22 -8.29
C ASP A 267 -9.82 10.74 -8.33
N GLY A 268 -10.58 11.31 -7.37
CA GLY A 268 -11.04 12.70 -7.34
C GLY A 268 -10.09 13.68 -6.64
N VAL A 269 -8.80 13.62 -6.98
CA VAL A 269 -7.72 14.41 -6.34
C VAL A 269 -7.29 15.57 -7.23
#